data_AF-R4K2R5-F1
#
_entry.id   AF-R4K2R5-F1
#
_cell.length_a   1.000
_cell.length_b   1.000
_cell.length_c   1.000
_cell.angle_alpha   90.00
_cell.angle_beta   90.00
_cell.angle_gamma   90.00
#
_symmetry.space_group_name_H-M   'P 1'
#
loop_
_entity.id
_entity.type
_entity.pdbx_description
1 polymer ?
#
loop_
_entity_poly.entity_id
_entity_poly.type
_entity_poly.pdbx_seq_one_letter_code
_entity_poly.pdbx_strand_id
1 'polypeptide(L)' 'MNVGSIVKILDNNEWHNLYGVVKYIYKGIAYIFCVQYPTYLYVAKPENQIIIIEE' A
#
# COMPACT_ATOMS: atom_id res chain seq x y z
N MET A 1 0.13 -9.88 4.09
CA MET A 1 -0.64 -8.79 3.46
C MET A 1 -1.56 -9.41 2.42
N ASN A 2 -2.86 -9.21 2.54
CA ASN A 2 -3.87 -9.85 1.68
C ASN A 2 -4.67 -8.78 0.93
N VAL A 3 -5.39 -9.19 -0.11
CA VAL A 3 -6.38 -8.31 -0.75
C VAL A 3 -7.41 -7.87 0.30
N GLY A 4 -7.69 -6.56 0.36
CA GLY A 4 -8.54 -5.95 1.37
C GLY A 4 -7.83 -5.48 2.65
N SER A 5 -6.57 -5.85 2.87
CA SER A 5 -5.81 -5.34 4.02
C SER A 5 -5.65 -3.81 3.94
N ILE A 6 -5.90 -3.13 5.06
CA ILE A 6 -5.54 -1.73 5.26
C ILE A 6 -4.05 -1.69 5.61
N VAL A 7 -3.33 -0.80 4.95
CA VAL A 7 -1.88 -0.69 5.10
C VAL A 7 -1.44 0.76 5.21
N LYS A 8 -0.30 0.98 5.85
CA LYS A 8 0.40 2.26 5.91
C LYS A 8 1.77 2.13 5.27
N ILE A 9 2.09 3.08 4.40
CA ILE A 9 3.37 3.15 3.68
C ILE A 9 4.37 3.93 4.54
N LEU A 10 5.54 3.34 4.80
CA LEU A 10 6.63 3.92 5.59
C LEU A 10 7.88 4.22 4.77
N ASP A 11 7.83 4.01 3.46
CA ASP A 11 8.91 4.40 2.55
C ASP A 11 9.32 5.86 2.75
N ASN A 12 10.62 6.14 2.59
CA ASN A 12 11.15 7.49 2.63
C ASN A 12 10.96 8.21 1.28
N ASN A 13 9.70 8.44 0.90
CA ASN A 13 9.32 9.15 -0.33
C ASN A 13 8.01 9.94 -0.10
N GLU A 14 7.42 10.48 -1.18
CA GLU A 14 6.16 11.25 -1.13
C GLU A 14 4.96 10.46 -0.56
N TRP A 15 5.07 9.13 -0.48
CA TRP A 15 4.04 8.22 0.04
C TRP A 15 4.19 7.92 1.53
N HIS A 16 5.18 8.52 2.19
CA HIS A 16 5.42 8.31 3.62
C HIS A 16 4.19 8.69 4.45
N ASN A 17 3.79 7.80 5.36
CA ASN A 17 2.62 7.88 6.22
C ASN A 17 1.25 7.87 5.51
N LEU A 18 1.19 7.61 4.20
CA LEU A 18 -0.10 7.45 3.52
C LEU A 18 -0.71 6.08 3.79
N TYR A 19 -2.04 6.06 3.78
CA TYR A 19 -2.85 4.86 4.00
C TYR A 19 -3.46 4.41 2.69
N GLY A 20 -3.60 3.11 2.52
CA GLY A 20 -4.27 2.53 1.38
C GLY A 20 -4.83 1.15 1.67
N VAL A 21 -5.55 0.62 0.70
CA VAL A 21 -6.12 -0.73 0.74
C VAL A 21 -5.49 -1.55 -0.36
N VAL A 22 -5.06 -2.77 -0.05
CA VAL A 22 -4.53 -3.70 -1.05
C VAL A 22 -5.65 -4.10 -2.00
N LYS A 23 -5.60 -3.62 -3.24
CA LYS A 23 -6.64 -3.84 -4.25
C LYS A 23 -6.50 -5.21 -4.92
N TYR A 24 -5.28 -5.58 -5.29
CA TYR A 24 -4.96 -6.89 -5.86
C TYR A 24 -3.48 -7.23 -5.68
N ILE A 25 -3.15 -8.51 -5.86
CA ILE A 25 -1.78 -9.02 -5.84
C ILE A 25 -1.53 -9.71 -7.18
N TYR A 26 -0.43 -9.36 -7.84
CA TYR A 26 -0.04 -9.97 -9.10
C TYR A 26 1.45 -10.35 -9.05
N LYS A 27 1.74 -11.64 -9.26
CA LYS A 27 3.11 -12.19 -9.19
C LYS A 27 3.86 -11.82 -7.89
N GLY A 28 3.16 -11.83 -6.76
CA GLY A 28 3.72 -11.47 -5.46
C GLY A 28 3.91 -9.97 -5.22
N ILE A 29 3.55 -9.11 -6.19
CA ILE A 29 3.56 -7.65 -6.05
C ILE A 29 2.17 -7.18 -5.66
N ALA A 30 2.07 -6.42 -4.58
CA ALA A 30 0.80 -5.87 -4.12
C ALA A 30 0.55 -4.49 -4.75
N TYR A 31 -0.68 -4.24 -5.16
CA TYR A 31 -1.12 -2.96 -5.70
C TYR A 31 -2.09 -2.32 -4.70
N ILE A 32 -1.65 -1.22 -4.10
CA ILE A 32 -2.33 -0.54 -3.01
C ILE A 32 -3.05 0.68 -3.58
N PHE A 33 -4.35 0.74 -3.34
CA PHE A 33 -5.17 1.87 -3.71
C PHE A 33 -5.18 2.89 -2.57
N CYS A 34 -4.61 4.07 -2.83
CA CYS A 34 -4.52 5.16 -1.88
C CYS A 34 -5.61 6.19 -2.18
N VAL A 35 -6.48 6.49 -1.20
CA VAL A 35 -7.71 7.29 -1.37
C VAL A 35 -7.45 8.81 -1.21
N GLN A 36 -6.20 9.26 -1.34
CA GLN A 36 -5.90 10.70 -1.26
C GLN A 36 -6.15 11.36 -2.62
N TYR A 37 -6.63 12.60 -2.64
CA TYR A 37 -6.89 13.34 -3.89
C TYR A 37 -5.57 13.86 -4.48
N PRO A 38 -5.17 13.49 -5.71
CA PRO A 38 -5.85 12.59 -6.65
C PRO A 38 -5.54 11.11 -6.39
N THR A 39 -6.49 10.23 -6.72
CA THR A 39 -6.42 8.80 -6.40
C THR A 39 -5.29 8.10 -7.15
N TYR A 40 -4.39 7.45 -6.43
CA TYR A 40 -3.25 6.76 -7.04
C TYR A 40 -3.15 5.28 -6.64
N LEU A 41 -2.46 4.51 -7.49
CA LEU A 41 -2.13 3.11 -7.27
C LEU A 41 -0.64 2.99 -6.93
N TYR A 42 -0.35 2.67 -5.68
CA TYR A 42 1.01 2.45 -5.21
C TYR A 42 1.41 0.98 -5.42
N VAL A 43 2.60 0.76 -6.00
CA VAL A 43 3.11 -0.59 -6.30
C VAL A 43 4.09 -1.02 -5.21
N ALA A 44 3.67 -1.97 -4.39
CA ALA A 44 4.43 -2.52 -3.28
C ALA A 44 5.26 -3.72 -3.71
N LYS A 45 6.58 -3.54 -3.74
CA LYS A 45 7.60 -4.55 -3.95
C LYS A 45 8.22 -5.01 -2.62
N PRO A 46 8.99 -6.11 -2.59
CA PRO A 46 9.58 -6.63 -1.36
C PRO A 46 10.48 -5.64 -0.60
N GLU A 47 11.09 -4.68 -1.30
CA GLU A 47 11.94 -3.64 -0.71
C GLU A 47 11.18 -2.49 -0.02
N ASN A 48 9.87 -2.37 -0.27
CA ASN A 48 9.07 -1.29 0.30
C ASN A 48 8.70 -1.57 1.76
N GLN A 49 8.73 -0.53 2.59
CA GLN A 49 8.36 -0.61 4.00
C GLN A 49 6.87 -0.34 4.16
N ILE A 50 6.11 -1.40 4.41
CA ILE A 50 4.65 -1.36 4.52
C ILE A 50 4.22 -2.12 5.77
N ILE A 51 3.39 -1.49 6.59
CA ILE A 51 2.79 -2.14 7.76
C ILE A 51 1.31 -2.40 7.50
N ILE A 52 0.83 -3.55 7.96
CA ILE A 52 -0.60 -3.88 7.98
C ILE A 52 -1.19 -3.24 9.23
N ILE A 53 -2.34 -2.59 9.09
CA ILE A 53 -3.12 -2.10 10.23
C ILE A 53 -4.15 -3.17 10.52
N GLU A 54 -3.94 -3.87 11.63
CA GLU A 54 -4.93 -4.75 12.23
C GLU A 54 -5.69 -3.91 13.27
N GLU A 55 -7.03 -3.97 13.24
CA GLU A 55 -7.86 -3.42 14.33
C GLU A 55 -7.66 -4.22 15.63
#